data_AF-A0A382ECY5-F1
#
_entry.id   AF-A0A382ECY5-F1
#
_cell.length_a   1.000
_cell.length_b   1.000
_cell.length_c   1.000
_cell.angle_alpha   90.00
_cell.angle_beta   90.00
_cell.angle_gamma   90.00
#
_symmetry.space_group_name_H-M   'P 1'
#
loop_
_entity.id
_entity.type
_entity.pdbx_description
1 polymer ?
#
loop_
_entity_poly.entity_id
_entity_poly.type
_entity_poly.pdbx_seq_one_letter_code
_entity_poly.pdbx_strand_id
1 'polypeptide(L)'
;MNRDFKRDVVRYPDPAVEVIDASFSKYVLGSAALERLWTGARWTEGPVWFGDGRFLLFSDIPNNRMLKWSEETEKVSVYREPSNNSNGNTRDTQGRLLTCEHG
;
A
#
# COMPACT_ATOMS: atom_id res chain seq x y z
N MET A 1 17.91 2.88 1.04
CA MET A 1 17.73 2.36 2.41
C MET A 1 17.86 0.84 2.38
N ASN A 2 18.86 0.25 3.03
CA ASN A 2 19.04 -1.22 3.12
C ASN A 2 18.47 -1.73 4.45
N ARG A 3 17.13 -1.67 4.61
CA ARG A 3 16.46 -2.24 5.79
C ARG A 3 16.24 -3.74 5.58
N ASP A 4 16.75 -4.55 6.50
CA ASP A 4 16.41 -5.97 6.58
C ASP A 4 15.08 -6.14 7.31
N PHE A 5 14.01 -6.33 6.55
CA PHE A 5 12.65 -6.57 7.07
C PHE A 5 12.48 -7.97 7.70
N LYS A 6 13.54 -8.79 7.79
CA LYS A 6 13.53 -10.08 8.49
C LYS A 6 14.05 -9.99 9.94
N ARG A 7 14.57 -8.85 10.40
CA ARG A 7 15.04 -8.65 11.78
C ARG A 7 13.93 -8.06 12.65
N ASP A 8 13.79 -8.58 13.86
CA ASP A 8 12.65 -8.29 14.75
C ASP A 8 12.74 -6.98 15.53
N VAL A 9 13.94 -6.38 15.67
CA VAL A 9 14.12 -5.21 16.54
C VAL A 9 14.19 -3.92 15.70
N VAL A 10 13.11 -3.14 15.74
CA VAL A 10 13.08 -1.76 15.26
C VAL A 10 13.40 -0.82 16.42
N ARG A 11 14.37 0.08 16.24
CA ARG A 11 14.65 1.16 17.19
C ARG A 11 13.76 2.36 16.87
N TYR A 12 13.18 2.95 17.89
CA TYR A 12 12.37 4.16 17.78
C TYR A 12 13.19 5.42 18.11
N PRO A 13 12.93 6.56 17.45
CA PRO A 13 12.10 6.69 16.26
C PRO A 13 12.69 5.91 15.08
N ASP A 14 11.83 5.34 14.22
CA ASP A 14 12.27 4.47 13.12
C ASP A 14 13.20 5.27 12.18
N PRO A 15 14.46 4.81 11.97
CA PRO A 15 15.40 5.51 11.10
C PRO A 15 14.98 5.52 9.61
N ALA A 16 13.90 4.81 9.25
CA ALA A 16 13.25 4.93 7.94
C ALA A 16 12.57 6.28 7.70
N VAL A 17 12.24 7.00 8.77
CA VAL A 17 11.52 8.27 8.68
C VAL A 17 12.52 9.42 8.85
N GLU A 18 12.78 10.11 7.75
CA GLU A 18 13.59 11.33 7.74
C GLU A 18 12.68 12.57 7.71
N VAL A 19 12.95 13.51 8.61
CA VAL A 19 12.25 14.80 8.67
C VAL A 19 13.16 15.86 8.10
N ILE A 20 12.84 16.37 6.90
CA ILE A 20 13.62 17.43 6.23
C ILE A 20 13.21 18.81 6.77
N ASP A 21 11.91 19.06 6.91
CA ASP A 21 11.36 20.31 7.45
C ASP A 21 10.74 20.06 8.83
N ALA A 22 11.10 20.89 9.81
CA ALA A 22 10.66 20.74 11.21
C ALA A 22 9.12 20.80 11.37
N SER A 23 8.39 21.43 10.45
CA SER A 23 6.93 21.45 10.47
C SER A 23 6.30 20.06 10.29
N PHE A 24 7.05 19.09 9.73
CA PHE A 24 6.59 17.72 9.55
C PHE A 24 6.72 16.87 10.82
N SER A 25 7.57 17.26 11.78
CA SER A 25 7.85 16.48 13.01
C SER A 25 6.58 16.10 13.79
N LYS A 26 5.56 16.97 13.79
CA LYS A 26 4.29 16.73 14.50
C LYS A 26 3.43 15.61 13.89
N TYR A 27 3.71 15.18 12.66
CA TYR A 27 2.99 14.09 11.99
C TYR A 27 3.69 12.73 12.17
N VAL A 28 4.89 12.72 12.73
CA VAL A 28 5.63 11.48 13.02
C VAL A 28 5.17 10.92 14.36
N LEU A 29 4.53 9.76 14.33
CA LEU A 29 4.27 8.98 15.54
C LEU A 29 5.58 8.29 15.95
N GLY A 30 6.21 8.77 17.03
CA GLY A 30 7.53 8.26 17.47
C GLY A 30 7.55 6.77 17.82
N SER A 31 6.38 6.17 18.09
CA SER A 31 6.20 4.74 18.34
C SER A 31 5.77 3.93 17.11
N ALA A 32 5.64 4.56 15.94
CA ALA A 32 5.32 3.87 14.69
C ALA A 32 6.59 3.48 13.93
N ALA A 33 6.52 2.35 13.23
CA ALA A 33 7.57 1.84 12.39
C ALA A 33 7.06 1.65 10.96
N LEU A 34 7.95 1.74 9.97
CA LEU A 34 7.64 1.32 8.61
C LEU A 34 7.49 -0.20 8.57
N GLU A 35 6.36 -0.67 8.06
CA GLU A 35 6.05 -2.08 7.90
C GLU A 35 5.99 -2.45 6.41
N ARG A 36 6.45 -3.67 6.09
CA ARG A 36 6.33 -4.22 4.74
C ARG A 36 5.23 -5.25 4.72
N LEU A 37 4.04 -4.82 4.29
CA LEU A 37 2.85 -5.66 4.24
C LEU A 37 3.00 -6.86 3.29
N TRP A 38 3.69 -6.68 2.16
CA TRP A 38 3.81 -7.74 1.15
C TRP A 38 4.94 -7.51 0.15
N THR A 39 5.36 -8.59 -0.52
CA THR A 39 6.27 -8.61 -1.68
C THR A 39 5.79 -9.62 -2.71
N GLY A 40 6.04 -9.39 -4.00
CA GLY A 40 5.68 -10.34 -5.08
C GLY A 40 5.04 -9.71 -6.30
N ALA A 41 4.85 -8.39 -6.30
CA ALA A 41 4.48 -7.61 -7.47
C ALA A 41 5.73 -7.21 -8.27
N ARG A 42 5.53 -6.96 -9.57
CA ARG A 42 6.56 -6.39 -10.42
C ARG A 42 6.61 -4.87 -10.31
N TRP A 43 5.44 -4.22 -10.26
CA TRP A 43 5.33 -2.77 -10.03
C TRP A 43 3.99 -2.43 -9.40
N THR A 44 4.02 -1.92 -8.16
CA THR A 44 2.81 -1.54 -7.43
C THR A 44 2.45 -0.08 -7.63
N GLU A 45 1.19 0.21 -7.93
CA GLU A 45 0.66 1.57 -8.09
C GLU A 45 -0.78 1.69 -7.60
N GLY A 46 -1.27 2.94 -7.51
CA GLY A 46 -2.67 3.26 -7.26
C GLY A 46 -3.30 2.59 -6.02
N PRO A 47 -2.70 2.72 -4.82
CA PRO A 47 -3.31 2.20 -3.59
C PRO A 47 -4.63 2.92 -3.27
N VAL A 48 -5.68 2.17 -2.91
CA VAL A 48 -6.96 2.73 -2.43
C VAL A 48 -7.54 1.89 -1.28
N TRP A 49 -7.92 2.56 -0.19
CA TRP A 49 -8.46 1.93 1.02
C TRP A 49 -9.99 1.81 0.99
N PHE A 50 -10.50 0.63 1.31
CA PHE A 50 -11.92 0.34 1.54
C PHE A 50 -12.15 0.08 3.03
N GLY A 51 -12.42 1.13 3.80
CA GLY A 51 -12.60 1.02 5.26
C GLY A 51 -13.84 0.23 5.68
N ASP A 52 -14.86 0.20 4.84
CA ASP A 52 -16.07 -0.62 4.97
C ASP A 52 -15.80 -2.12 4.82
N GLY A 53 -14.76 -2.49 4.07
CA GLY A 53 -14.33 -3.89 3.89
C GLY A 53 -13.00 -4.24 4.55
N ARG A 54 -12.34 -3.27 5.19
CA ARG A 54 -11.01 -3.41 5.82
C ARG A 54 -9.96 -4.01 4.87
N PHE A 55 -9.87 -3.46 3.66
CA PHE A 55 -8.85 -3.88 2.69
C PHE A 55 -8.28 -2.73 1.86
N LEU A 56 -7.03 -2.91 1.42
CA LEU A 56 -6.32 -2.03 0.49
C LEU A 56 -6.28 -2.70 -0.88
N LEU A 57 -6.77 -2.02 -1.92
CA LEU A 57 -6.53 -2.41 -3.31
C LEU A 57 -5.32 -1.67 -3.86
N PHE A 58 -4.59 -2.32 -4.76
CA PHE A 58 -3.46 -1.73 -5.48
C PHE A 58 -3.19 -2.54 -6.75
N SER A 59 -2.59 -1.92 -7.76
CA SER A 59 -2.36 -2.53 -9.07
C SER A 59 -0.94 -3.08 -9.19
N ASP A 60 -0.79 -4.26 -9.81
CA ASP A 60 0.48 -4.83 -10.25
C ASP A 60 0.56 -4.73 -11.78
N ILE A 61 0.86 -3.51 -12.26
CA ILE A 61 0.55 -3.07 -13.63
C ILE A 61 1.08 -4.05 -14.70
N PRO A 62 2.36 -4.44 -14.70
CA PRO A 62 2.91 -5.25 -15.78
C PRO A 62 2.44 -6.71 -15.76
N ASN A 63 1.87 -7.18 -14.64
CA ASN A 63 1.28 -8.50 -14.51
C ASN A 63 -0.23 -8.50 -14.79
N ASN A 64 -0.78 -7.37 -15.26
CA ASN A 64 -2.18 -7.21 -15.65
C ASN A 64 -3.19 -7.67 -14.58
N ARG A 65 -2.89 -7.40 -13.30
CA ARG A 65 -3.77 -7.77 -12.17
C ARG A 65 -3.87 -6.66 -11.14
N MET A 66 -5.00 -6.64 -10.45
CA MET A 66 -5.24 -5.86 -9.24
C MET A 66 -5.18 -6.79 -8.04
N LEU A 67 -4.52 -6.33 -6.98
CA LEU A 67 -4.30 -7.06 -5.74
C LEU A 67 -5.09 -6.43 -4.59
N LYS A 68 -5.41 -7.24 -3.58
CA LYS A 68 -6.10 -6.85 -2.35
C LYS A 68 -5.28 -7.32 -1.15
N TRP A 69 -4.81 -6.39 -0.32
CA TRP A 69 -4.35 -6.70 1.03
C TRP A 69 -5.52 -6.59 2.00
N SER A 70 -5.81 -7.66 2.74
CA SER A 70 -6.87 -7.70 3.76
C SER A 70 -6.26 -7.45 5.13
N GLU A 71 -6.78 -6.46 5.86
CA GLU A 71 -6.33 -6.17 7.22
C GLU A 71 -6.63 -7.32 8.18
N GLU A 72 -7.80 -7.96 8.05
CA GLU A 72 -8.23 -9.05 8.95
C GLU A 72 -7.38 -10.31 8.85
N THR A 73 -6.80 -10.57 7.68
CA THR A 73 -6.03 -11.80 7.44
C THR A 73 -4.55 -11.55 7.21
N GLU A 74 -4.15 -10.28 7.08
CA GLU A 74 -2.81 -9.81 6.68
C GLU A 74 -2.31 -10.44 5.37
N LYS A 75 -3.23 -10.94 4.53
CA LYS A 75 -2.91 -11.63 3.27
C LYS A 75 -3.19 -10.75 2.06
N VAL A 76 -2.37 -10.94 1.04
CA VAL A 76 -2.61 -10.41 -0.31
C VAL A 76 -3.22 -11.48 -1.19
N SER A 77 -4.31 -11.14 -1.87
CA SER A 77 -4.97 -11.98 -2.89
C SER A 77 -5.17 -11.21 -4.19
N VAL A 78 -5.43 -11.91 -5.29
CA VAL A 78 -5.91 -11.28 -6.53
C VAL A 78 -7.33 -10.75 -6.31
N TYR A 79 -7.58 -9.53 -6.75
CA TYR A 79 -8.90 -8.89 -6.77
C TYR A 79 -9.52 -8.90 -8.17
N ARG A 80 -8.72 -8.62 -9.20
CA ARG A 80 -9.16 -8.62 -10.61
C ARG A 80 -8.02 -9.02 -11.53
N GLU A 81 -8.26 -9.98 -12.43
CA GLU A 81 -7.31 -10.43 -13.45
C GLU A 81 -8.09 -11.04 -14.64
N PRO A 82 -7.96 -10.51 -15.88
CA PRO A 82 -7.15 -9.36 -16.27
C PRO A 82 -7.71 -8.04 -15.71
N SER A 83 -6.83 -7.05 -15.53
CA SER A 83 -7.18 -5.71 -15.01
C SER A 83 -6.97 -4.58 -16.03
N ASN A 84 -6.76 -4.92 -17.31
CA ASN A 84 -6.45 -4.00 -18.41
C ASN A 84 -5.31 -3.02 -18.07
N ASN A 85 -4.27 -3.50 -17.41
CA ASN A 85 -3.15 -2.67 -16.95
C ASN A 85 -3.62 -1.47 -16.11
N SER A 86 -4.56 -1.69 -15.19
CA SER A 86 -5.00 -0.70 -14.21
C SER A 86 -3.82 -0.05 -13.48
N ASN A 87 -3.90 1.26 -13.24
CA ASN A 87 -2.89 2.05 -12.54
C ASN A 87 -3.53 2.75 -11.33
N GLY A 88 -3.93 4.03 -11.47
CA GLY A 88 -4.53 4.79 -10.40
C GLY A 88 -5.91 4.27 -10.00
N ASN A 89 -6.17 4.19 -8.69
CA ASN A 89 -7.47 3.81 -8.14
C ASN A 89 -7.95 4.86 -7.12
N THR A 90 -9.25 5.08 -7.06
CA THR A 90 -9.90 5.92 -6.04
C THR A 90 -11.33 5.45 -5.77
N ARG A 91 -12.05 6.12 -4.87
CA ARG A 91 -13.47 5.87 -4.61
C ARG A 91 -14.30 7.07 -5.00
N ASP A 92 -15.50 6.81 -5.51
CA ASP A 92 -16.51 7.86 -5.64
C ASP A 92 -17.29 8.08 -4.33
N THR A 93 -18.20 9.05 -4.33
CA THR A 93 -19.03 9.40 -3.17
C THR A 93 -20.06 8.33 -2.80
N GLN A 94 -20.27 7.33 -3.66
CA GLN A 94 -21.11 6.17 -3.40
C GLN A 94 -20.27 4.97 -2.91
N GLY A 95 -18.97 5.15 -2.74
CA GLY A 95 -18.05 4.13 -2.26
C GLY A 95 -17.62 3.12 -3.33
N ARG A 96 -17.95 3.33 -4.61
CA ARG A 96 -17.56 2.44 -5.71
C ARG A 96 -16.10 2.67 -6.10
N LEU A 97 -15.45 1.63 -6.61
CA LEU A 97 -14.09 1.70 -7.16
C LEU A 97 -14.09 2.46 -8.50
N LEU A 98 -13.23 3.46 -8.61
CA LEU A 98 -12.84 4.12 -9.87
C LEU A 98 -11.40 3.75 -10.20
N THR A 99 -11.13 3.41 -11.46
CA THR A 99 -9.82 2.91 -11.91
C THR A 99 -9.42 3.57 -13.23
N CYS A 100 -8.17 4.01 -13.33
CA CYS A 100 -7.53 4.39 -14.59
C CYS A 100 -6.88 3.16 -15.23
N GLU A 101 -7.18 2.92 -16.49
CA GLU A 101 -6.65 1.79 -17.27
C GLU A 101 -5.86 2.34 -18.47
N HIS A 102 -4.74 1.68 -18.80
CA HIS A 102 -3.91 2.04 -19.97
C HIS A 102 -4.15 1.08 -21.16
N GLY A 103 -5.15 0.20 -21.05
CA GLY A 103 -5.50 -0.82 -22.05
C GLY A 103 -6.01 -0.24 -23.37
#